data_AF-A0AAD8PUD8-F1
#
_entry.id   AF-A0AAD8PUD8-F1
#
_cell.length_a   1.000
_cell.length_b   1.000
_cell.length_c   1.000
_cell.angle_alpha   90.00
_cell.angle_beta   90.00
_cell.angle_gamma   90.00
#
_symmetry.space_group_name_H-M   'P 1'
#
loop_
_entity.id
_entity.type
_entity.pdbx_description
1 polymer ?
#
loop_
_entity_poly.entity_id
_entity_poly.type
_entity_poly.pdbx_seq_one_letter_code
_entity_poly.pdbx_strand_id
1 'polypeptide(L)'
;MSRLPPAEKLPLALRKNIRDEWDSKKEDLQKELSNVLGAEWTLDEINPNELYPYAGDGYAKQSLGSCIAQYVSSAISNLKTFASTYGDDGKAELNSICHARSLLLDLDDRPDKNARVTYCGVLVRDGGKLAVVFSEGNLGTNADYAVDGPGLLKALNDAPPAPGSDDAMSYAARTSVRQDYDEQVDETRKKLADMLERPDVVLVPNFEANFARLREAAKKKGSEVRTDWEGNLGGFTRMYFEGLEYQMAYQKFGDDDLLREGFNDAVEKGEVHFRIVDKMAYGTYGEVVLEDGAIYVQTRAHHFGSNVNYAAEKILDQL
;
A
#
# COMPACT_ATOMS: atom_id res chain seq x y z
N MET A 1 -12.56 -24.79 2.02
CA MET A 1 -12.00 -26.17 2.11
C MET A 1 -11.99 -26.53 3.58
N SER A 2 -12.28 -27.78 3.95
CA SER A 2 -12.23 -28.18 5.36
C SER A 2 -10.78 -28.34 5.80
N ARG A 3 -10.42 -27.80 6.98
CA ARG A 3 -9.08 -27.95 7.56
C ARG A 3 -8.88 -29.41 8.01
N LEU A 4 -7.66 -29.92 7.83
CA LEU A 4 -7.25 -31.22 8.37
C LEU A 4 -7.17 -31.15 9.91
N PRO A 5 -7.54 -32.23 10.62
CA PRO A 5 -7.42 -32.27 12.07
C PRO A 5 -5.93 -32.24 12.49
N PRO A 6 -5.59 -31.62 13.63
CA PRO A 6 -4.24 -31.64 14.16
C PRO A 6 -3.75 -33.07 14.39
N ALA A 7 -2.45 -33.29 14.23
CA ALA A 7 -1.84 -34.57 14.54
C ALA A 7 -1.90 -34.83 16.05
N GLU A 8 -2.50 -35.96 16.46
CA GLU A 8 -2.54 -36.36 17.88
C GLU A 8 -1.13 -36.59 18.45
N LYS A 9 -0.21 -37.09 17.61
CA LYS A 9 1.17 -37.37 18.00
C LYS A 9 2.10 -37.38 16.80
N LEU A 10 3.18 -36.60 16.90
CA LEU A 10 4.23 -36.57 15.89
C LEU A 10 5.27 -37.69 16.09
N PRO A 11 5.86 -38.21 14.99
CA PRO A 11 7.02 -39.10 15.04
C PRO A 11 8.14 -38.58 15.96
N LEU A 12 8.86 -39.49 16.63
CA LEU A 12 9.92 -39.12 17.57
C LEU A 12 11.00 -38.24 16.94
N ALA A 13 11.41 -38.55 15.71
CA ALA A 13 12.39 -37.76 14.96
C ALA A 13 11.92 -36.30 14.77
N LEU A 14 10.64 -36.10 14.45
CA LEU A 14 10.06 -34.77 14.30
C LEU A 14 9.91 -34.03 15.62
N ARG A 15 9.47 -34.71 16.69
CA ARG A 15 9.43 -34.08 18.02
C ARG A 15 10.81 -33.62 18.50
N LYS A 16 11.85 -34.41 18.21
CA LYS A 16 13.24 -34.01 18.48
C LYS A 16 13.62 -32.80 17.64
N ASN A 17 13.33 -32.80 16.34
CA ASN A 17 13.63 -31.68 15.45
C ASN A 17 12.89 -30.39 15.85
N ILE A 18 11.62 -30.47 16.26
CA ILE A 18 10.84 -29.33 16.78
C ILE A 18 11.49 -28.76 18.04
N ARG A 19 11.82 -29.62 19.02
CA ARG A 19 12.51 -29.18 20.23
C ARG A 19 13.84 -28.48 19.92
N ASP A 20 14.65 -29.11 19.06
CA ASP A 20 16.03 -28.69 18.81
C ASP A 20 16.10 -27.43 17.92
N GLU A 21 15.16 -27.26 16.98
CA GLU A 21 15.26 -26.24 15.93
C GLU A 21 14.19 -25.15 16.01
N TRP A 22 13.04 -25.42 16.63
CA TRP A 22 11.99 -24.42 16.82
C TRP A 22 11.89 -23.98 18.28
N ASP A 23 11.58 -24.89 19.21
CA ASP A 23 11.31 -24.52 20.60
C ASP A 23 12.53 -23.85 21.26
N SER A 24 13.74 -24.33 20.95
CA SER A 24 15.00 -23.77 21.46
C SER A 24 15.31 -22.36 20.96
N LYS A 25 14.76 -21.95 19.81
CA LYS A 25 15.03 -20.66 19.14
C LYS A 25 13.87 -19.67 19.25
N LYS A 26 12.68 -20.15 19.61
CA LYS A 26 11.43 -19.37 19.61
C LYS A 26 11.55 -18.08 20.41
N GLU A 27 12.14 -18.13 21.61
CA GLU A 27 12.27 -16.95 22.47
C GLU A 27 13.17 -15.87 21.83
N ASP A 28 14.29 -16.27 21.24
CA ASP A 28 15.21 -15.34 20.58
C ASP A 28 14.60 -14.75 19.31
N LEU A 29 13.92 -15.57 18.49
CA LEU A 29 13.20 -15.10 17.30
C LEU A 29 12.06 -14.13 17.69
N GLN A 30 11.35 -14.39 18.78
CA GLN A 30 10.28 -13.52 19.27
C GLN A 30 10.82 -12.17 19.74
N LYS A 31 11.94 -12.18 20.48
CA LYS A 31 12.63 -10.94 20.88
C LYS A 31 13.10 -10.16 19.65
N GLU A 32 13.68 -10.85 18.67
CA GLU A 32 14.13 -10.22 17.44
C GLU A 32 12.98 -9.57 16.66
N LEU A 33 11.87 -10.29 16.46
CA LEU A 33 10.65 -9.76 15.84
C LEU A 33 10.14 -8.51 16.57
N SER A 34 10.04 -8.59 17.90
CA SER A 34 9.57 -7.49 18.74
C SER A 34 10.46 -6.25 18.61
N ASN A 35 11.78 -6.46 18.62
CA ASN A 35 12.76 -5.39 18.47
C ASN A 35 12.67 -4.72 17.08
N VAL A 36 12.50 -5.51 16.02
CA VAL A 36 12.38 -5.00 14.65
C VAL A 36 11.13 -4.13 14.50
N LEU A 37 10.02 -4.56 15.08
CA LEU A 37 8.72 -3.87 14.97
C LEU A 37 8.49 -2.81 16.06
N GLY A 38 9.39 -2.69 17.04
CA GLY A 38 9.30 -1.69 18.11
C GLY A 38 8.13 -1.89 19.09
N ALA A 39 7.54 -3.09 19.11
CA ALA A 39 6.45 -3.46 20.00
C ALA A 39 6.60 -4.94 20.40
N GLU A 40 5.97 -5.37 21.49
CA GLU A 40 5.96 -6.78 21.87
C GLU A 40 5.11 -7.60 20.87
N TRP A 41 5.73 -8.61 20.27
CA TRP A 41 5.10 -9.57 19.37
C TRP A 41 5.23 -11.00 19.91
N THR A 42 4.28 -11.87 19.60
CA THR A 42 4.27 -13.28 20.02
C THR A 42 4.34 -14.27 18.85
N LEU A 43 4.95 -15.43 19.12
CA LEU A 43 4.99 -16.62 18.25
C LEU A 43 4.22 -17.81 18.86
N ASP A 44 3.39 -17.55 19.88
CA ASP A 44 2.74 -18.61 20.68
C ASP A 44 1.70 -19.43 19.95
N GLU A 45 1.13 -18.86 18.89
CA GLU A 45 0.07 -19.50 18.12
C GLU A 45 0.59 -20.42 17.01
N ILE A 46 1.90 -20.56 16.84
CA ILE A 46 2.48 -21.49 15.86
C ILE A 46 2.50 -22.89 16.46
N ASN A 47 1.58 -23.75 16.00
CA ASN A 47 1.43 -25.12 16.48
C ASN A 47 1.91 -26.18 15.47
N PRO A 48 3.03 -26.88 15.71
CA PRO A 48 3.52 -27.93 14.81
C PRO A 48 2.52 -29.07 14.56
N ASN A 49 1.64 -29.39 15.52
CA ASN A 49 0.64 -30.45 15.36
C ASN A 49 -0.46 -30.06 14.36
N GLU A 50 -0.77 -28.76 14.24
CA GLU A 50 -1.73 -28.25 13.25
C GLU A 50 -1.12 -28.17 11.85
N LEU A 51 0.19 -27.95 11.76
CA LEU A 51 0.91 -27.84 10.49
C LEU A 51 1.24 -29.20 9.87
N TYR A 52 1.64 -30.17 10.68
CA TYR A 52 2.11 -31.47 10.21
C TYR A 52 1.16 -32.23 9.27
N PRO A 53 -0.18 -32.21 9.45
CA PRO A 53 -1.11 -32.83 8.51
C PRO A 53 -0.96 -32.34 7.06
N TYR A 54 -0.47 -31.11 6.86
CA TYR A 54 -0.24 -30.50 5.55
C TYR A 54 1.19 -30.71 5.03
N ALA A 55 2.04 -31.40 5.78
CA ALA A 55 3.38 -31.75 5.34
C ALA A 55 3.32 -32.82 4.23
N GLY A 56 3.43 -32.37 2.98
CA GLY A 56 3.69 -33.24 1.83
C GLY A 56 5.10 -33.85 1.88
N ASP A 57 5.43 -34.73 0.94
CA ASP A 57 6.77 -35.32 0.86
C ASP A 57 7.83 -34.23 0.68
N GLY A 58 8.74 -34.07 1.65
CA GLY A 58 9.78 -33.05 1.59
C GLY A 58 10.16 -32.48 2.95
N TYR A 59 10.57 -31.21 2.94
CA TYR A 59 11.23 -30.57 4.08
C TYR A 59 10.39 -30.59 5.36
N ALA A 60 9.12 -30.18 5.30
CA ALA A 60 8.24 -30.19 6.46
C ALA A 60 7.96 -31.60 7.01
N LYS A 61 7.99 -32.64 6.15
CA LYS A 61 7.78 -34.03 6.57
C LYS A 61 8.98 -34.60 7.32
N GLN A 62 10.19 -34.14 6.98
CA GLN A 62 11.45 -34.64 7.52
C GLN A 62 11.95 -33.80 8.71
N SER A 63 11.72 -32.48 8.66
CA SER A 63 12.32 -31.49 9.55
C SER A 63 11.37 -30.31 9.82
N LEU A 64 10.18 -30.60 10.37
CA LEU A 64 9.15 -29.59 10.62
C LEU A 64 9.61 -28.42 11.51
N GLY A 65 10.41 -28.68 12.55
CA GLY A 65 10.95 -27.63 13.43
C GLY A 65 11.84 -26.66 12.68
N SER A 66 12.77 -27.18 11.88
CA SER A 66 13.64 -26.36 11.01
C SER A 66 12.82 -25.56 9.99
N CYS A 67 11.78 -26.17 9.42
CA CYS A 67 10.88 -25.53 8.47
C CYS A 67 10.16 -24.32 9.09
N ILE A 68 9.60 -24.48 10.29
CA ILE A 68 8.94 -23.38 11.02
C ILE A 68 9.94 -22.26 11.34
N ALA A 69 11.11 -22.62 11.87
CA ALA A 69 12.15 -21.65 12.20
C ALA A 69 12.60 -20.85 10.96
N GLN A 70 12.69 -21.50 9.80
CA GLN A 70 13.01 -20.83 8.54
C GLN A 70 11.95 -19.80 8.16
N TYR A 71 10.66 -20.16 8.12
CA TYR A 71 9.58 -19.20 7.83
C TYR A 71 9.65 -17.98 8.74
N VAL A 72 9.83 -18.18 10.04
CA VAL A 72 9.88 -17.07 11.02
C VAL A 72 11.12 -16.21 10.82
N SER A 73 12.31 -16.81 10.67
CA SER A 73 13.55 -16.06 10.43
C SER A 73 13.50 -15.25 9.12
N SER A 74 12.92 -15.81 8.06
CA SER A 74 12.71 -15.13 6.78
C SER A 74 11.69 -14.00 6.88
N ALA A 75 10.60 -14.20 7.62
CA ALA A 75 9.63 -13.14 7.92
C ALA A 75 10.32 -11.96 8.64
N ILE A 76 11.10 -12.24 9.69
CA ILE A 76 11.86 -11.22 10.43
C ILE A 76 12.83 -10.48 9.50
N SER A 77 13.56 -11.20 8.64
CA SER A 77 14.49 -10.58 7.68
C SER A 77 13.78 -9.60 6.73
N ASN A 78 12.62 -9.97 6.20
CA ASN A 78 11.86 -9.07 5.33
C ASN A 78 11.22 -7.90 6.10
N LEU A 79 10.76 -8.12 7.33
CA LEU A 79 10.24 -7.07 8.20
C LEU A 79 11.33 -6.07 8.61
N LYS A 80 12.60 -6.49 8.70
CA LYS A 80 13.73 -5.56 8.85
C LYS A 80 13.87 -4.64 7.64
N THR A 81 13.79 -5.20 6.43
CA THR A 81 13.80 -4.40 5.20
C THR A 81 12.65 -3.40 5.19
N PHE A 82 11.42 -3.87 5.48
CA PHE A 82 10.24 -3.02 5.61
C PHE A 82 10.46 -1.88 6.62
N ALA A 83 10.92 -2.21 7.83
CA ALA A 83 11.19 -1.22 8.89
C ALA A 83 12.30 -0.23 8.50
N SER A 84 13.30 -0.68 7.74
CA SER A 84 14.35 0.21 7.21
C SER A 84 13.84 1.14 6.11
N THR A 85 12.86 0.70 5.31
CA THR A 85 12.28 1.48 4.22
C THR A 85 11.26 2.50 4.72
N TYR A 86 10.39 2.11 5.66
CA TYR A 86 9.26 2.93 6.10
C TYR A 86 9.43 3.54 7.50
N GLY A 87 10.55 3.27 8.17
CA GLY A 87 10.87 3.87 9.46
C GLY A 87 9.85 3.56 10.55
N ASP A 88 9.76 4.45 11.54
CA ASP A 88 8.87 4.28 12.68
C ASP A 88 7.40 4.43 12.32
N ASP A 89 7.06 5.22 11.30
CA ASP A 89 5.71 5.35 10.77
C ASP A 89 5.20 4.03 10.19
N GLY A 90 6.03 3.32 9.41
CA GLY A 90 5.68 2.01 8.89
C GLY A 90 5.49 0.96 9.98
N LYS A 91 6.35 0.97 11.01
CA LYS A 91 6.19 0.08 12.18
C LYS A 91 4.90 0.38 12.93
N ALA A 92 4.61 1.66 13.21
CA ALA A 92 3.42 2.08 13.93
C ALA A 92 2.15 1.64 13.20
N GLU A 93 2.12 1.81 11.87
CA GLU A 93 1.01 1.33 11.06
C GLU A 93 0.87 -0.19 11.12
N LEU A 94 1.95 -0.94 10.88
CA LEU A 94 1.91 -2.40 10.90
C LEU A 94 1.40 -2.89 12.26
N ASN A 95 1.86 -2.30 13.36
CA ASN A 95 1.40 -2.60 14.72
C ASN A 95 -0.06 -2.20 14.97
N SER A 96 -0.59 -1.21 14.26
CA SER A 96 -1.99 -0.76 14.34
C SER A 96 -2.92 -1.72 13.60
N ILE A 97 -2.57 -2.05 12.35
CA ILE A 97 -3.32 -3.01 11.52
C ILE A 97 -3.27 -4.40 12.17
N CYS A 98 -2.05 -4.83 12.51
CA CYS A 98 -1.80 -6.10 13.20
C CYS A 98 -1.81 -5.94 14.73
N HIS A 99 -2.90 -5.38 15.26
CA HIS A 99 -3.04 -5.01 16.68
C HIS A 99 -2.94 -6.19 17.66
N ALA A 100 -3.17 -7.42 17.24
CA ALA A 100 -2.91 -8.59 18.09
C ALA A 100 -1.42 -8.90 18.26
N ARG A 101 -0.57 -8.33 17.39
CA ARG A 101 0.90 -8.49 17.42
C ARG A 101 1.34 -9.95 17.53
N SER A 102 0.67 -10.79 16.76
CA SER A 102 0.90 -12.23 16.69
C SER A 102 1.30 -12.59 15.27
N LEU A 103 2.41 -13.32 15.13
CA LEU A 103 2.85 -13.88 13.86
C LEU A 103 2.48 -15.37 13.80
N LEU A 104 1.70 -15.73 12.78
CA LEU A 104 1.21 -17.08 12.55
C LEU A 104 1.93 -17.74 11.38
N LEU A 105 1.91 -19.07 11.38
CA LEU A 105 2.14 -19.90 10.19
C LEU A 105 0.88 -20.75 9.99
N ASP A 106 0.18 -20.60 8.87
CA ASP A 106 -1.13 -21.24 8.66
C ASP A 106 -1.41 -21.61 7.19
N LEU A 107 -2.42 -22.45 6.96
CA LEU A 107 -2.90 -22.78 5.63
C LEU A 107 -3.63 -21.58 5.00
N ASP A 108 -3.37 -21.31 3.72
CA ASP A 108 -4.21 -20.43 2.92
C ASP A 108 -5.53 -21.13 2.53
N ASP A 109 -6.51 -20.97 3.42
CA ASP A 109 -7.83 -21.59 3.34
C ASP A 109 -8.91 -20.69 2.73
N ARG A 110 -8.53 -19.53 2.16
CA ARG A 110 -9.46 -18.57 1.56
C ARG A 110 -10.45 -19.25 0.60
N PRO A 111 -11.73 -18.88 0.58
CA PRO A 111 -12.76 -19.60 -0.16
C PRO A 111 -12.55 -19.54 -1.67
N ASP A 112 -12.09 -18.40 -2.20
CA ASP A 112 -11.71 -18.26 -3.60
C ASP A 112 -10.32 -18.86 -3.86
N LYS A 113 -10.28 -19.95 -4.63
CA LYS A 113 -9.02 -20.63 -4.98
C LYS A 113 -8.10 -19.76 -5.84
N ASN A 114 -8.64 -18.85 -6.64
CA ASN A 114 -7.84 -17.98 -7.49
C ASN A 114 -7.17 -16.85 -6.70
N ALA A 115 -7.69 -16.55 -5.51
CA ALA A 115 -7.09 -15.59 -4.61
C ALA A 115 -5.95 -16.19 -3.76
N ARG A 116 -5.86 -17.52 -3.65
CA ARG A 116 -4.88 -18.21 -2.81
C ARG A 116 -3.46 -18.04 -3.33
N VAL A 117 -2.50 -18.10 -2.42
CA VAL A 117 -1.08 -18.13 -2.75
C VAL A 117 -0.75 -19.40 -3.52
N THR A 118 0.21 -19.32 -4.45
CA THR A 118 0.66 -20.50 -5.21
C THR A 118 1.45 -21.46 -4.32
N TYR A 119 2.40 -20.94 -3.52
CA TYR A 119 3.25 -21.73 -2.62
C TYR A 119 3.14 -21.22 -1.18
N CYS A 120 3.53 -19.97 -0.98
CA CYS A 120 3.43 -19.26 0.28
C CYS A 120 3.22 -17.77 0.04
N GLY A 121 2.89 -17.04 1.11
CA GLY A 121 2.71 -15.60 1.10
C GLY A 121 2.33 -15.09 2.48
N VAL A 122 1.82 -13.87 2.55
CA VAL A 122 1.46 -13.21 3.80
C VAL A 122 0.04 -12.66 3.70
N LEU A 123 -0.71 -12.74 4.79
CA LEU A 123 -2.05 -12.19 4.95
C LEU A 123 -2.18 -11.52 6.31
N VAL A 124 -3.11 -10.58 6.45
CA VAL A 124 -3.63 -10.18 7.76
C VAL A 124 -4.92 -10.96 8.00
N ARG A 125 -4.96 -11.74 9.07
CA ARG A 125 -6.13 -12.55 9.47
C ARG A 125 -7.01 -11.79 10.45
N ASP A 126 -8.23 -12.31 10.63
CA ASP A 126 -9.19 -11.82 11.60
C ASP A 126 -8.56 -11.64 12.99
N GLY A 127 -8.92 -10.54 13.66
CA GLY A 127 -8.29 -10.13 14.91
C GLY A 127 -6.92 -9.49 14.75
N GLY A 128 -6.54 -9.05 13.55
CA GLY A 128 -5.31 -8.27 13.33
C GLY A 128 -4.05 -9.09 13.58
N LYS A 129 -3.99 -10.32 13.06
CA LYS A 129 -2.82 -11.19 13.17
C LYS A 129 -2.09 -11.25 11.83
N LEU A 130 -0.77 -11.11 11.85
CA LEU A 130 0.03 -11.28 10.66
C LEU A 130 0.25 -12.78 10.45
N ALA A 131 -0.16 -13.31 9.30
CA ALA A 131 -0.03 -14.73 9.01
C ALA A 131 0.88 -14.95 7.81
N VAL A 132 1.97 -15.66 8.04
CA VAL A 132 2.67 -16.39 6.98
C VAL A 132 1.77 -17.55 6.58
N VAL A 133 1.44 -17.64 5.30
CA VAL A 133 0.54 -18.68 4.79
C VAL A 133 1.19 -19.54 3.74
N PHE A 134 0.76 -20.79 3.64
CA PHE A 134 1.16 -21.73 2.58
C PHE A 134 -0.06 -22.36 1.92
N SER A 135 0.06 -22.74 0.66
CA SER A 135 -0.98 -23.51 -0.03
C SER A 135 -0.88 -24.99 0.34
N GLU A 136 -2.00 -25.71 0.27
CA GLU A 136 -2.04 -27.14 0.61
C GLU A 136 -1.01 -27.92 -0.21
N GLY A 137 -0.21 -28.75 0.48
CA GLY A 137 0.89 -29.52 -0.12
C GLY A 137 2.20 -28.76 -0.30
N ASN A 138 2.25 -27.44 -0.04
CA ASN A 138 3.45 -26.61 -0.24
C ASN A 138 4.10 -26.12 1.06
N LEU A 139 3.73 -26.68 2.22
CA LEU A 139 4.39 -26.37 3.48
C LEU A 139 5.90 -26.64 3.40
N GLY A 140 6.70 -25.59 3.59
CA GLY A 140 8.17 -25.64 3.49
C GLY A 140 8.73 -25.38 2.10
N THR A 141 7.90 -25.01 1.13
CA THR A 141 8.33 -24.61 -0.22
C THR A 141 8.50 -23.10 -0.29
N ASN A 142 9.66 -22.62 -0.74
CA ASN A 142 9.98 -21.20 -0.94
C ASN A 142 9.71 -20.32 0.28
N ALA A 143 9.97 -20.86 1.48
CA ALA A 143 9.62 -20.22 2.76
C ALA A 143 10.23 -18.81 2.93
N ASP A 144 11.34 -18.55 2.27
CA ASP A 144 12.05 -17.28 2.23
C ASP A 144 11.28 -16.14 1.53
N TYR A 145 10.36 -16.48 0.63
CA TYR A 145 9.55 -15.52 -0.13
C TYR A 145 8.20 -15.20 0.52
N ALA A 146 7.88 -15.80 1.67
CA ALA A 146 6.53 -15.74 2.20
C ALA A 146 6.10 -14.32 2.66
N VAL A 147 7.04 -13.47 3.07
CA VAL A 147 6.76 -12.08 3.46
C VAL A 147 7.54 -11.12 2.56
N ASP A 148 7.40 -11.25 1.25
CA ASP A 148 8.00 -10.29 0.32
C ASP A 148 7.35 -8.90 0.45
N GLY A 149 8.08 -7.86 0.02
CA GLY A 149 7.60 -6.47 0.13
C GLY A 149 6.24 -6.24 -0.54
N PRO A 150 6.04 -6.64 -1.82
CA PRO A 150 4.76 -6.50 -2.50
C PRO A 150 3.62 -7.26 -1.81
N GLY A 151 3.85 -8.50 -1.36
CA GLY A 151 2.86 -9.29 -0.65
C GLY A 151 2.47 -8.69 0.70
N LEU A 152 3.44 -8.19 1.47
CA LEU A 152 3.19 -7.53 2.75
C LEU A 152 2.35 -6.26 2.57
N LEU A 153 2.71 -5.39 1.63
CA LEU A 153 1.92 -4.18 1.35
C LEU A 153 0.49 -4.51 0.94
N LYS A 154 0.33 -5.53 0.07
CA LYS A 154 -0.99 -6.00 -0.33
C LYS A 154 -1.78 -6.51 0.88
N ALA A 155 -1.16 -7.30 1.75
CA ALA A 155 -1.80 -7.83 2.94
C ALA A 155 -2.25 -6.73 3.91
N LEU A 156 -1.43 -5.69 4.10
CA LEU A 156 -1.78 -4.54 4.93
C LEU A 156 -2.93 -3.70 4.32
N ASN A 157 -2.97 -3.54 3.01
CA ASN A 157 -4.05 -2.82 2.32
C ASN A 157 -5.38 -3.61 2.27
N ASP A 158 -5.30 -4.93 2.13
CA ASP A 158 -6.47 -5.81 2.13
C ASP A 158 -7.07 -5.96 3.54
N ALA A 159 -6.28 -5.67 4.58
CA ALA A 159 -6.71 -5.78 5.96
C ALA A 159 -7.86 -4.81 6.26
N PRO A 160 -8.80 -5.19 7.16
CA PRO A 160 -9.73 -4.23 7.73
C PRO A 160 -8.98 -3.06 8.40
N PRO A 161 -9.57 -1.86 8.46
CA PRO A 161 -9.02 -0.77 9.25
C PRO A 161 -8.73 -1.22 10.68
N ALA A 162 -7.68 -0.64 11.27
CA ALA A 162 -7.35 -0.90 12.66
C ALA A 162 -8.56 -0.58 13.56
N PRO A 163 -8.77 -1.30 14.69
CA PRO A 163 -9.84 -0.99 15.61
C PRO A 163 -9.79 0.48 16.07
N GLY A 164 -10.87 1.22 15.82
CA GLY A 164 -10.95 2.65 16.15
C GLY A 164 -10.26 3.59 15.16
N SER A 165 -9.77 3.08 14.03
CA SER A 165 -9.34 3.90 12.90
C SER A 165 -10.55 4.27 12.03
N ASP A 166 -10.68 5.57 11.77
CA ASP A 166 -11.59 6.14 10.76
C ASP A 166 -10.87 6.39 9.43
N ASP A 167 -9.68 5.79 9.23
CA ASP A 167 -8.86 6.07 8.05
C ASP A 167 -9.58 5.64 6.76
N ALA A 168 -9.92 6.61 5.92
CA ALA A 168 -10.64 6.39 4.67
C ALA A 168 -9.77 5.76 3.57
N MET A 169 -8.45 5.90 3.65
CA MET A 169 -7.47 5.44 2.65
C MET A 169 -6.76 4.14 3.05
N SER A 170 -6.12 3.45 2.10
CA SER A 170 -5.25 2.30 2.41
C SER A 170 -3.89 2.77 2.92
N TYR A 171 -3.13 1.85 3.54
CA TYR A 171 -1.79 2.14 4.04
C TYR A 171 -0.84 2.59 2.92
N ALA A 172 -0.85 1.91 1.79
CA ALA A 172 -0.02 2.29 0.64
C ALA A 172 -0.36 3.71 0.15
N ALA A 173 -1.65 4.06 0.12
CA ALA A 173 -2.09 5.41 -0.24
C ALA A 173 -1.60 6.45 0.77
N ARG A 174 -1.79 6.24 2.08
CA ARG A 174 -1.28 7.15 3.12
C ARG A 174 0.24 7.31 3.06
N THR A 175 0.95 6.22 2.76
CA THR A 175 2.41 6.22 2.65
C THR A 175 2.87 7.01 1.44
N SER A 176 2.27 6.78 0.28
CA SER A 176 2.58 7.56 -0.93
C SER A 176 2.25 9.04 -0.74
N VAL A 177 1.15 9.40 -0.07
CA VAL A 177 0.86 10.80 0.26
C VAL A 177 1.99 11.41 1.09
N ARG A 178 2.38 10.76 2.19
CA ARG A 178 3.43 11.27 3.07
C ARG A 178 4.78 11.44 2.37
N GLN A 179 5.23 10.41 1.66
CA GLN A 179 6.57 10.35 1.07
C GLN A 179 6.66 11.10 -0.27
N ASP A 180 5.64 10.95 -1.11
CA ASP A 180 5.70 11.45 -2.49
C ASP A 180 4.96 12.76 -2.67
N TYR A 181 4.03 13.14 -1.79
CA TYR A 181 3.31 14.41 -1.91
C TYR A 181 3.71 15.42 -0.83
N ASP A 182 3.51 15.10 0.45
CA ASP A 182 3.68 16.07 1.55
C ASP A 182 5.10 16.62 1.62
N GLU A 183 6.11 15.79 1.37
CA GLU A 183 7.52 16.20 1.37
C GLU A 183 7.92 17.10 0.19
N GLN A 184 7.17 17.08 -0.92
CA GLN A 184 7.66 17.60 -2.21
C GLN A 184 6.73 18.64 -2.86
N VAL A 185 5.43 18.63 -2.54
CA VAL A 185 4.45 19.48 -3.23
C VAL A 185 4.67 20.98 -2.99
N ASP A 186 5.27 21.36 -1.86
CA ASP A 186 5.47 22.76 -1.50
C ASP A 186 6.37 23.50 -2.51
N GLU A 187 7.32 22.81 -3.13
CA GLU A 187 8.14 23.39 -4.20
C GLU A 187 7.29 23.79 -5.41
N THR A 188 6.36 22.92 -5.82
CA THR A 188 5.43 23.20 -6.93
C THR A 188 4.49 24.35 -6.58
N ARG A 189 3.97 24.36 -5.35
CA ARG A 189 3.13 25.46 -4.84
C ARG A 189 3.86 26.80 -4.86
N LYS A 190 5.14 26.84 -4.46
CA LYS A 190 5.98 28.05 -4.54
C LYS A 190 6.19 28.54 -5.97
N LYS A 191 6.52 27.64 -6.89
CA LYS A 191 6.70 27.98 -8.31
C LYS A 191 5.44 28.60 -8.91
N LEU A 192 4.27 28.02 -8.61
CA LEU A 192 2.99 28.59 -9.03
C LEU A 192 2.72 29.96 -8.38
N ALA A 193 2.96 30.08 -7.07
CA ALA A 193 2.79 31.35 -6.35
C ALA A 193 3.68 32.47 -6.90
N ASP A 194 4.94 32.18 -7.18
CA ASP A 194 5.89 33.13 -7.74
C ASP A 194 5.50 33.51 -9.18
N MET A 195 5.15 32.53 -10.00
CA MET A 195 4.70 32.74 -11.39
C MET A 195 3.45 33.61 -11.47
N LEU A 196 2.54 33.46 -10.51
CA LEU A 196 1.27 34.17 -10.47
C LEU A 196 1.31 35.46 -9.64
N GLU A 197 2.46 35.80 -9.06
CA GLU A 197 2.60 36.86 -8.05
C GLU A 197 1.53 36.76 -6.94
N ARG A 198 1.19 35.53 -6.58
CA ARG A 198 0.07 35.18 -5.71
C ARG A 198 0.50 34.22 -4.59
N PRO A 199 0.93 34.72 -3.42
CA PRO A 199 1.50 33.89 -2.37
C PRO A 199 0.49 32.97 -1.66
N ASP A 200 -0.80 33.25 -1.78
CA ASP A 200 -1.90 32.51 -1.14
C ASP A 200 -2.47 31.38 -2.00
N VAL A 201 -1.82 31.00 -3.12
CA VAL A 201 -2.22 29.84 -3.92
C VAL A 201 -2.21 28.57 -3.06
N VAL A 202 -3.32 27.83 -3.10
CA VAL A 202 -3.51 26.57 -2.37
C VAL A 202 -3.66 25.42 -3.35
N LEU A 203 -2.91 24.34 -3.12
CA LEU A 203 -3.07 23.06 -3.82
C LEU A 203 -3.95 22.13 -3.00
N VAL A 204 -5.10 21.75 -3.56
CA VAL A 204 -6.12 20.93 -2.90
C VAL A 204 -6.17 19.54 -3.55
N PRO A 205 -5.49 18.53 -2.99
CA PRO A 205 -5.32 17.23 -3.65
C PRO A 205 -6.56 16.33 -3.61
N ASN A 206 -7.53 16.62 -2.74
CA ASN A 206 -8.77 15.85 -2.53
C ASN A 206 -8.54 14.33 -2.34
N PHE A 207 -7.52 13.95 -1.57
CA PHE A 207 -7.06 12.55 -1.49
C PHE A 207 -8.14 11.53 -1.14
N GLU A 208 -8.94 11.78 -0.10
CA GLU A 208 -9.96 10.81 0.32
C GLU A 208 -11.05 10.62 -0.73
N ALA A 209 -11.53 11.71 -1.34
CA ALA A 209 -12.53 11.68 -2.39
C ALA A 209 -12.00 10.96 -3.64
N ASN A 210 -10.75 11.25 -4.02
CA ASN A 210 -10.09 10.63 -5.16
C ASN A 210 -9.81 9.14 -4.93
N PHE A 211 -9.35 8.79 -3.72
CA PHE A 211 -9.14 7.40 -3.30
C PHE A 211 -10.45 6.60 -3.37
N ALA A 212 -11.55 7.13 -2.82
CA ALA A 212 -12.85 6.47 -2.87
C ALA A 212 -13.31 6.22 -4.32
N ARG A 213 -13.17 7.20 -5.21
CA ARG A 213 -13.51 7.06 -6.63
C ARG A 213 -12.63 6.03 -7.35
N LEU A 214 -11.32 6.05 -7.13
CA LEU A 214 -10.37 5.09 -7.72
C LEU A 214 -10.64 3.68 -7.23
N ARG A 215 -10.88 3.51 -5.92
CA ARG A 215 -11.20 2.21 -5.30
C ARG A 215 -12.48 1.60 -5.88
N GLU A 216 -13.53 2.39 -6.04
CA GLU A 216 -14.78 1.91 -6.64
C GLU A 216 -14.64 1.60 -8.13
N ALA A 217 -13.83 2.38 -8.87
CA ALA A 217 -13.51 2.06 -10.25
C ALA A 217 -12.70 0.75 -10.37
N ALA A 218 -11.70 0.55 -9.51
CA ALA A 218 -10.81 -0.62 -9.51
C ALA A 218 -11.54 -1.94 -9.22
N LYS A 219 -12.63 -1.92 -8.43
CA LYS A 219 -13.44 -3.11 -8.13
C LYS A 219 -14.28 -3.62 -9.31
N LYS A 220 -14.47 -2.81 -10.36
CA LYS A 220 -15.32 -3.18 -11.49
C LYS A 220 -14.68 -4.31 -12.30
N LYS A 221 -15.47 -5.29 -12.73
CA LYS A 221 -15.00 -6.35 -13.62
C LYS A 221 -14.48 -5.74 -14.92
N GLY A 222 -13.25 -6.08 -15.30
CA GLY A 222 -12.59 -5.49 -16.47
C GLY A 222 -12.12 -4.06 -16.25
N SER A 223 -11.92 -3.63 -14.99
CA SER A 223 -11.34 -2.34 -14.67
C SER A 223 -10.00 -2.13 -15.39
N GLU A 224 -9.85 -0.95 -15.97
CA GLU A 224 -8.62 -0.45 -16.59
C GLU A 224 -7.81 0.44 -15.64
N VAL A 225 -8.24 0.57 -14.37
CA VAL A 225 -7.44 1.25 -13.35
C VAL A 225 -6.15 0.45 -13.13
N ARG A 226 -5.00 1.11 -13.29
CA ARG A 226 -3.67 0.53 -13.08
C ARG A 226 -3.54 -0.12 -11.70
N THR A 227 -2.92 -1.28 -11.61
CA THR A 227 -2.90 -2.10 -10.38
C THR A 227 -2.05 -1.51 -9.24
N ASP A 228 -1.15 -0.59 -9.56
CA ASP A 228 -0.23 0.10 -8.65
C ASP A 228 -0.75 1.47 -8.18
N TRP A 229 -2.01 1.82 -8.48
CA TRP A 229 -2.55 3.15 -8.21
C TRP A 229 -2.50 3.56 -6.72
N GLU A 230 -2.75 2.63 -5.79
CA GLU A 230 -2.77 2.93 -4.35
C GLU A 230 -1.39 3.39 -3.86
N GLY A 231 -0.35 2.66 -4.25
CA GLY A 231 1.03 2.96 -3.88
C GLY A 231 1.62 4.18 -4.60
N ASN A 232 0.87 4.79 -5.52
CA ASN A 232 1.28 5.99 -6.25
C ASN A 232 0.27 7.15 -6.10
N LEU A 233 -0.67 7.07 -5.16
CA LEU A 233 -1.73 8.08 -5.02
C LEU A 233 -1.13 9.49 -4.80
N GLY A 234 -0.16 9.60 -3.90
CA GLY A 234 0.53 10.85 -3.60
C GLY A 234 1.36 11.33 -4.78
N GLY A 235 2.23 10.45 -5.29
CA GLY A 235 3.13 10.76 -6.39
C GLY A 235 2.41 11.22 -7.65
N PHE A 236 1.39 10.50 -8.12
CA PHE A 236 0.64 10.93 -9.31
C PHE A 236 -0.15 12.21 -9.08
N THR A 237 -0.74 12.40 -7.90
CA THR A 237 -1.44 13.66 -7.58
C THR A 237 -0.48 14.84 -7.63
N ARG A 238 0.73 14.70 -7.07
CA ARG A 238 1.79 15.71 -7.18
C ARG A 238 2.12 16.01 -8.64
N MET A 239 2.31 14.98 -9.46
CA MET A 239 2.66 15.16 -10.87
C MET A 239 1.57 15.88 -11.68
N TYR A 240 0.30 15.81 -11.29
CA TYR A 240 -0.74 16.62 -11.93
C TYR A 240 -0.58 18.12 -11.63
N PHE A 241 -0.17 18.49 -10.41
CA PHE A 241 0.16 19.88 -10.09
C PHE A 241 1.46 20.35 -10.75
N GLU A 242 2.48 19.48 -10.81
CA GLU A 242 3.71 19.76 -11.56
C GLU A 242 3.41 19.93 -13.06
N GLY A 243 2.49 19.13 -13.60
CA GLY A 243 2.03 19.26 -14.98
C GLY A 243 1.32 20.59 -15.25
N LEU A 244 0.52 21.08 -14.31
CA LEU A 244 -0.07 22.42 -14.38
C LEU A 244 1.01 23.50 -14.40
N GLU A 245 1.92 23.47 -13.44
CA GLU A 245 3.04 24.42 -13.34
C GLU A 245 3.86 24.44 -14.64
N TYR A 246 4.21 23.27 -15.15
CA TYR A 246 4.94 23.11 -16.40
C TYR A 246 4.22 23.77 -17.59
N GLN A 247 2.91 23.52 -17.74
CA GLN A 247 2.13 24.09 -18.84
C GLN A 247 1.98 25.61 -18.73
N MET A 248 1.84 26.14 -17.51
CA MET A 248 1.75 27.58 -17.28
C MET A 248 3.10 28.27 -17.53
N ALA A 249 4.21 27.66 -17.10
CA ALA A 249 5.55 28.15 -17.41
C ALA A 249 5.81 28.17 -18.93
N TYR A 250 5.40 27.10 -19.63
CA TYR A 250 5.52 27.00 -21.09
C TYR A 250 4.71 28.09 -21.81
N GLN A 251 3.51 28.38 -21.32
CA GLN A 251 2.60 29.40 -21.85
C GLN A 251 2.93 30.83 -21.37
N LYS A 252 4.02 31.02 -20.61
CA LYS A 252 4.55 32.33 -20.23
C LYS A 252 3.72 33.12 -19.20
N PHE A 253 2.96 32.44 -18.34
CA PHE A 253 2.21 33.10 -17.25
C PHE A 253 3.10 33.91 -16.29
N GLY A 254 4.36 33.50 -16.07
CA GLY A 254 5.30 34.25 -15.24
C GLY A 254 6.00 35.42 -15.94
N ASP A 255 5.95 35.46 -17.27
CA ASP A 255 6.64 36.47 -18.09
C ASP A 255 5.65 37.49 -18.72
N ASP A 256 4.34 37.21 -18.68
CA ASP A 256 3.27 37.98 -19.33
C ASP A 256 2.22 38.44 -18.31
N ASP A 257 2.16 39.75 -18.08
CA ASP A 257 1.25 40.36 -17.10
C ASP A 257 -0.23 40.12 -17.45
N LEU A 258 -0.60 40.08 -18.74
CA LEU A 258 -2.00 39.88 -19.15
C LEU A 258 -2.48 38.46 -18.83
N LEU A 259 -1.61 37.47 -19.02
CA LEU A 259 -1.92 36.08 -18.66
C LEU A 259 -2.00 35.88 -17.15
N ARG A 260 -1.10 36.51 -16.40
CA ARG A 260 -1.10 36.50 -14.93
C ARG A 260 -2.35 37.14 -14.36
N GLU A 261 -2.70 38.34 -14.82
CA GLU A 261 -3.92 39.05 -14.43
C GLU A 261 -5.17 38.24 -14.80
N GLY A 262 -5.27 37.74 -16.03
CA GLY A 262 -6.41 36.93 -16.47
C GLY A 262 -6.60 35.66 -15.64
N PHE A 263 -5.51 34.98 -15.25
CA PHE A 263 -5.59 33.86 -14.31
C PHE A 263 -6.12 34.29 -12.95
N ASN A 264 -5.53 35.34 -12.37
CA ASN A 264 -5.89 35.78 -11.01
C ASN A 264 -7.34 36.28 -10.93
N ASP A 265 -7.84 36.91 -11.99
CA ASP A 265 -9.24 37.35 -12.12
C ASP A 265 -10.20 36.17 -12.23
N ALA A 266 -9.86 35.16 -13.05
CA ALA A 266 -10.72 33.99 -13.24
C ALA A 266 -10.71 33.06 -12.00
N VAL A 267 -9.55 32.90 -11.36
CA VAL A 267 -9.29 32.00 -10.24
C VAL A 267 -9.32 32.77 -8.93
N GLU A 268 -10.41 33.48 -8.67
CA GLU A 268 -10.56 34.39 -7.52
C GLU A 268 -10.18 33.74 -6.17
N LYS A 269 -10.44 32.44 -5.99
CA LYS A 269 -10.14 31.71 -4.74
C LYS A 269 -8.66 31.38 -4.56
N GLY A 270 -7.87 31.39 -5.63
CA GLY A 270 -6.47 30.95 -5.58
C GLY A 270 -6.30 29.46 -5.32
N GLU A 271 -7.36 28.68 -5.50
CA GLU A 271 -7.36 27.24 -5.26
C GLU A 271 -7.17 26.46 -6.55
N VAL A 272 -6.23 25.52 -6.53
CA VAL A 272 -6.03 24.52 -7.58
C VAL A 272 -6.35 23.16 -7.00
N HIS A 273 -7.43 22.56 -7.47
CA HIS A 273 -7.92 21.26 -7.04
C HIS A 273 -7.46 20.17 -7.98
N PHE A 274 -7.13 19.00 -7.43
CA PHE A 274 -7.04 17.76 -8.21
C PHE A 274 -8.28 16.89 -7.96
N ARG A 275 -8.91 16.36 -9.02
CA ARG A 275 -10.04 15.43 -8.85
C ARG A 275 -10.15 14.34 -9.91
N ILE A 276 -10.67 13.19 -9.50
CA ILE A 276 -11.09 12.10 -10.39
C ILE A 276 -12.54 12.32 -10.81
N VAL A 277 -12.80 12.34 -12.11
CA VAL A 277 -14.13 12.58 -12.70
C VAL A 277 -14.61 11.40 -13.55
N ASP A 278 -15.92 11.31 -13.74
CA ASP A 278 -16.53 10.27 -14.57
C ASP A 278 -16.40 10.57 -16.07
N LYS A 279 -16.41 11.86 -16.42
CA LYS A 279 -16.33 12.37 -17.79
C LYS A 279 -15.40 13.58 -17.84
N MET A 280 -14.70 13.70 -18.96
CA MET A 280 -13.91 14.86 -19.33
C MET A 280 -14.73 15.71 -20.31
N ALA A 281 -14.55 17.02 -20.27
CA ALA A 281 -15.16 17.98 -21.19
C ALA A 281 -14.51 17.93 -22.57
N TYR A 282 -13.19 17.82 -22.63
CA TYR A 282 -12.42 17.86 -23.87
C TYR A 282 -11.12 17.05 -23.85
N GLY A 283 -10.53 16.81 -22.68
CA GLY A 283 -9.25 16.11 -22.55
C GLY A 283 -9.40 14.59 -22.70
N THR A 284 -8.35 13.94 -23.21
CA THR A 284 -8.28 12.46 -23.21
C THR A 284 -7.70 11.97 -21.89
N TYR A 285 -6.47 12.36 -21.54
CA TYR A 285 -5.75 11.85 -20.36
C TYR A 285 -5.91 12.72 -19.12
N GLY A 286 -6.06 14.02 -19.32
CA GLY A 286 -6.25 15.02 -18.28
C GLY A 286 -6.78 16.29 -18.92
N GLU A 287 -7.41 17.13 -18.11
CA GLU A 287 -7.85 18.46 -18.52
C GLU A 287 -7.86 19.39 -17.32
N VAL A 288 -8.04 20.67 -17.60
CA VAL A 288 -8.21 21.70 -16.60
C VAL A 288 -9.56 22.36 -16.84
N VAL A 289 -10.30 22.66 -15.79
CA VAL A 289 -11.56 23.41 -15.92
C VAL A 289 -11.62 24.49 -14.84
N LEU A 290 -12.24 25.62 -15.19
CA LEU A 290 -12.56 26.68 -14.25
C LEU A 290 -13.97 26.48 -13.72
N GLU A 291 -14.12 26.26 -12.42
CA GLU A 291 -15.42 26.11 -11.77
C GLU A 291 -15.43 26.88 -10.44
N ASP A 292 -16.47 27.70 -10.24
CA ASP A 292 -16.69 28.45 -9.00
C ASP A 292 -15.47 29.25 -8.51
N GLY A 293 -14.72 29.88 -9.43
CA GLY A 293 -13.54 30.69 -9.09
C GLY A 293 -12.31 29.89 -8.65
N ALA A 294 -12.27 28.58 -8.93
CA ALA A 294 -11.14 27.69 -8.69
C ALA A 294 -10.78 26.89 -9.96
N ILE A 295 -9.52 26.46 -10.05
CA ILE A 295 -9.06 25.58 -11.13
C ILE A 295 -9.16 24.12 -10.67
N TYR A 296 -9.65 23.26 -11.54
CA TYR A 296 -9.66 21.81 -11.33
C TYR A 296 -8.80 21.14 -12.39
N VAL A 297 -7.66 20.60 -11.98
CA VAL A 297 -6.92 19.62 -12.76
C VAL A 297 -7.60 18.26 -12.56
N GLN A 298 -8.08 17.65 -13.63
CA GLN A 298 -8.91 16.45 -13.51
C GLN A 298 -8.54 15.36 -14.52
N THR A 299 -8.88 14.13 -14.15
CA THR A 299 -8.69 12.95 -14.99
C THR A 299 -9.76 11.89 -14.68
N ARG A 300 -9.87 10.88 -15.53
CA ARG A 300 -10.71 9.69 -15.28
C ARG A 300 -9.87 8.61 -14.61
N ALA A 301 -10.51 7.74 -13.82
CA ALA A 301 -9.84 6.71 -13.05
C ALA A 301 -8.85 5.82 -13.86
N HIS A 302 -9.21 5.41 -15.08
CA HIS A 302 -8.36 4.61 -15.97
C HIS A 302 -7.18 5.36 -16.62
N HIS A 303 -7.16 6.70 -16.53
CA HIS A 303 -6.04 7.53 -16.99
C HIS A 303 -5.21 8.11 -15.84
N PHE A 304 -5.51 7.76 -14.59
CA PHE A 304 -4.81 8.26 -13.43
C PHE A 304 -3.30 7.95 -13.51
N GLY A 305 -2.48 9.00 -13.46
CA GLY A 305 -1.02 8.90 -13.58
C GLY A 305 -0.50 8.71 -15.01
N SER A 306 -1.34 8.89 -16.03
CA SER A 306 -0.96 8.80 -17.45
C SER A 306 -0.88 10.20 -18.06
N ASN A 307 0.23 10.51 -18.74
CA ASN A 307 0.41 11.76 -19.51
C ASN A 307 0.07 13.04 -18.71
N VAL A 308 0.38 13.03 -17.42
CA VAL A 308 0.02 14.08 -16.44
C VAL A 308 0.55 15.47 -16.82
N ASN A 309 1.69 15.54 -17.51
CA ASN A 309 2.28 16.80 -17.97
C ASN A 309 1.39 17.56 -18.98
N TYR A 310 0.44 16.88 -19.62
CA TYR A 310 -0.48 17.49 -20.59
C TYR A 310 -1.82 17.88 -19.96
N ALA A 311 -2.03 17.66 -18.66
CA ALA A 311 -3.33 17.85 -18.04
C ALA A 311 -3.84 19.29 -18.11
N ALA A 312 -2.95 20.29 -18.23
CA ALA A 312 -3.32 21.70 -18.32
C ALA A 312 -2.93 22.37 -19.65
N GLU A 313 -2.72 21.59 -20.73
CA GLU A 313 -2.26 22.13 -22.02
C GLU A 313 -3.23 23.16 -22.63
N LYS A 314 -4.50 23.12 -22.24
CA LYS A 314 -5.55 24.05 -22.72
C LYS A 314 -5.99 25.08 -21.68
N ILE A 315 -5.16 25.41 -20.70
CA ILE A 315 -5.53 26.34 -19.64
C ILE A 315 -5.96 27.71 -20.18
N LEU A 316 -5.30 28.23 -21.22
CA LEU A 316 -5.69 29.49 -21.86
C LEU A 316 -7.08 29.47 -22.49
N ASP A 317 -7.56 28.32 -22.97
CA ASP A 317 -8.90 28.19 -23.53
C ASP A 317 -9.98 28.19 -22.44
N GLN A 318 -9.60 28.12 -21.15
CA GLN A 318 -10.50 28.00 -20.00
C GLN A 318 -10.56 29.26 -19.13
N LEU A 319 -9.64 30.22 -19.32
CA LEU A 319 -9.62 31.52 -18.66
C LEU A 319 -10.42 32.53 -19.50
#